data_AF-A0A7V9AZ97-F1
#
_entry.id   AF-A0A7V9AZ97-F1
#
_cell.length_a   1.000
_cell.length_b   1.000
_cell.length_c   1.000
_cell.angle_alpha   90.00
_cell.angle_beta   90.00
_cell.angle_gamma   90.00
#
_symmetry.space_group_name_H-M   'P 1'
#
loop_
_entity.id
_entity.type
_entity.pdbx_description
1 polymer ?
#
loop_
_entity_poly.entity_id
_entity_poly.type
_entity_poly.pdbx_seq_one_letter_code
_entity_poly.pdbx_strand_id
1 'polypeptide(L)'
;MTSPTTAPPGDLFQLLDWKRSMFALYAMVRGHENPADAWNLWRQQRAALFSQHPQSPVPPARRSVVTLEYLDYNPALRVLAETQVVEGRHYDITTSGDQTFGFTHFASALFDLAGRSLSLEIYWLDGYGGGLLLPFRDATSGRSSYGAGRYLLDTIKGADLGASGG
;
A
#
# COMPACT_ATOMS: atom_id res chain seq x y z
N MET A 1 4.87 -27.39 2.69
CA MET A 1 4.33 -27.40 1.32
C MET A 1 2.89 -26.94 1.36
N THR A 2 2.65 -25.63 1.36
CA THR A 2 1.31 -25.06 1.17
C THR A 2 1.23 -24.60 -0.27
N SER A 3 0.40 -25.28 -1.07
CA SER A 3 0.13 -24.89 -2.46
C SER A 3 -0.29 -23.42 -2.53
N PRO A 4 0.06 -22.68 -3.61
CA PRO A 4 -0.44 -21.33 -3.80
C PRO A 4 -1.96 -21.43 -3.78
N THR A 5 -2.60 -20.77 -2.82
CA THR A 5 -4.06 -20.78 -2.72
C THR A 5 -4.59 -19.91 -3.84
N THR A 6 -4.79 -20.51 -5.02
CA THR A 6 -5.63 -19.94 -6.05
C THR A 6 -7.03 -19.83 -5.45
N ALA A 7 -7.51 -18.59 -5.29
CA ALA A 7 -8.87 -18.37 -4.85
C ALA A 7 -9.82 -19.18 -5.76
N PRO A 8 -10.80 -19.92 -5.22
CA PRO A 8 -11.71 -20.70 -6.05
C PRO A 8 -12.40 -19.78 -7.08
N PRO A 9 -12.77 -20.27 -8.28
CA PRO A 9 -13.22 -19.41 -9.37
C PRO A 9 -14.35 -18.42 -9.02
N GLY A 10 -15.27 -18.80 -8.12
CA GLY A 10 -16.33 -17.92 -7.63
C GLY A 10 -15.84 -16.72 -6.80
N ASP A 11 -14.67 -16.87 -6.16
CA ASP A 11 -14.05 -15.83 -5.32
C ASP A 11 -13.29 -14.80 -6.17
N LEU A 12 -12.98 -15.10 -7.44
CA LEU A 12 -12.24 -14.19 -8.32
C LEU A 12 -13.03 -12.92 -8.63
N PHE A 13 -14.36 -13.00 -8.78
CA PHE A 13 -15.19 -11.80 -8.96
C PHE A 13 -15.26 -10.95 -7.70
N GLN A 14 -15.32 -11.59 -6.53
CA GLN A 14 -15.27 -10.88 -5.26
C GLN A 14 -13.88 -10.24 -5.05
N LEU A 15 -12.81 -10.92 -5.48
CA LEU A 15 -11.45 -10.38 -5.41
C LEU A 15 -11.30 -9.17 -6.34
N LEU A 16 -11.88 -9.24 -7.54
CA LEU A 16 -11.96 -8.09 -8.44
C LEU A 16 -12.74 -6.93 -7.82
N ASP A 17 -13.87 -7.21 -7.16
CA ASP A 17 -14.67 -6.20 -6.46
C ASP A 17 -13.91 -5.53 -5.31
N TRP A 18 -13.18 -6.31 -4.51
CA TRP A 18 -12.26 -5.79 -3.50
C TRP A 18 -11.22 -4.85 -4.10
N LYS A 19 -10.58 -5.26 -5.21
CA LYS A 19 -9.61 -4.42 -5.90
C LYS A 19 -10.26 -3.12 -6.36
N ARG A 20 -11.41 -3.18 -7.05
CA ARG A 20 -12.16 -1.99 -7.49
C ARG A 20 -12.49 -1.04 -6.34
N SER A 21 -12.92 -1.57 -5.21
CA SER A 21 -13.20 -0.80 -4.00
C SER A 21 -11.95 -0.06 -3.48
N MET A 22 -10.80 -0.74 -3.46
CA MET A 22 -9.52 -0.13 -3.10
C MET A 22 -9.10 0.97 -4.09
N PHE A 23 -9.18 0.73 -5.40
CA PHE A 23 -8.86 1.73 -6.42
C PHE A 23 -9.78 2.96 -6.32
N ALA A 24 -11.09 2.75 -6.16
CA ALA A 24 -12.07 3.83 -5.99
C ALA A 24 -11.79 4.63 -4.71
N LEU A 25 -11.42 3.96 -3.62
CA LEU A 25 -11.07 4.62 -2.37
C LEU A 25 -9.89 5.58 -2.53
N TYR A 26 -8.81 5.13 -3.16
CA TYR A 26 -7.64 5.99 -3.36
C TYR A 26 -7.90 7.10 -4.38
N ALA A 27 -8.77 6.88 -5.38
CA ALA A 27 -9.24 7.96 -6.26
C ALA A 27 -9.99 9.05 -5.48
N MET A 28 -10.87 8.67 -4.54
CA MET A 28 -11.55 9.64 -3.66
C MET A 28 -10.55 10.40 -2.79
N VAL A 29 -9.55 9.72 -2.22
CA VAL A 29 -8.50 10.37 -1.41
C VAL A 29 -7.74 11.42 -2.21
N ARG A 30 -7.35 11.12 -3.45
CA ARG A 30 -6.64 12.08 -4.33
C ARG A 30 -7.51 13.25 -4.76
N GLY A 31 -8.81 13.02 -4.94
CA GLY A 31 -9.77 14.05 -5.34
C GLY A 31 -10.27 14.93 -4.20
N HIS A 32 -9.91 14.63 -2.94
CA HIS A 32 -10.42 15.36 -1.78
C HIS A 32 -9.56 16.60 -1.47
N GLU A 33 -10.20 17.76 -1.34
CA GLU A 33 -9.49 19.04 -1.15
C GLU A 33 -8.79 19.14 0.21
N ASN A 34 -9.42 18.62 1.27
CA ASN A 34 -8.86 18.59 2.62
C ASN A 34 -8.19 17.24 2.91
N PRO A 35 -6.87 17.17 3.13
CA PRO A 35 -6.18 15.90 3.39
C PRO A 35 -6.54 15.21 4.71
N ALA A 36 -6.91 15.95 5.75
CA ALA A 36 -7.29 15.37 7.04
C ALA A 36 -8.67 14.68 6.94
N ASP A 37 -9.59 15.28 6.20
CA ASP A 37 -10.89 14.68 5.90
C ASP A 37 -10.73 13.46 4.98
N ALA A 38 -9.85 13.56 3.96
CA ALA A 38 -9.50 12.45 3.08
C ALA A 38 -8.96 11.24 3.88
N TRP A 39 -8.11 11.51 4.88
CA TRP A 39 -7.59 10.50 5.79
C TRP A 39 -8.69 9.84 6.63
N ASN A 40 -9.61 10.62 7.18
CA ASN A 40 -10.74 10.09 7.96
C ASN A 40 -11.67 9.24 7.10
N LEU A 41 -11.99 9.70 5.88
CA LEU A 41 -12.73 8.94 4.88
C LEU A 41 -12.02 7.62 4.58
N TRP A 42 -10.71 7.66 4.32
CA TRP A 42 -9.91 6.47 4.04
C TRP A 42 -9.97 5.45 5.17
N ARG A 43 -9.81 5.89 6.42
CA ARG A 43 -9.90 5.02 7.62
C ARG A 43 -11.27 4.37 7.74
N GLN A 44 -12.34 5.14 7.58
CA GLN A 44 -13.71 4.64 7.71
C GLN A 44 -14.03 3.60 6.62
N GLN A 45 -13.69 3.88 5.36
CA GLN A 45 -13.93 2.96 4.25
C GLN A 45 -13.08 1.69 4.35
N ARG A 46 -11.82 1.80 4.79
CA ARG A 46 -10.97 0.64 5.09
C ARG A 46 -11.56 -0.23 6.20
N ALA A 47 -12.04 0.38 7.29
CA ALA A 47 -12.67 -0.37 8.38
C ALA A 47 -13.94 -1.11 7.91
N ALA A 48 -14.78 -0.47 7.08
CA ALA A 48 -15.95 -1.10 6.48
C ALA A 48 -15.56 -2.30 5.59
N LEU A 49 -14.59 -2.12 4.68
CA LEU A 49 -14.10 -3.21 3.82
C LEU A 49 -13.57 -4.39 4.63
N PHE A 50 -12.76 -4.16 5.65
CA PHE A 50 -12.17 -5.23 6.46
C PHE A 50 -13.19 -5.95 7.35
N SER A 51 -14.24 -5.27 7.80
CA SER A 51 -15.28 -5.87 8.64
C SER A 51 -16.37 -6.59 7.83
N GLN A 52 -16.67 -6.12 6.61
CA GLN A 52 -17.88 -6.56 5.88
C GLN A 52 -17.56 -7.36 4.61
N HIS A 53 -16.47 -7.06 3.91
CA HIS A 53 -16.26 -7.61 2.58
C HIS A 53 -15.86 -9.11 2.63
N PRO A 54 -16.42 -9.98 1.75
CA PRO A 54 -16.09 -11.42 1.71
C PRO A 54 -14.60 -11.72 1.59
N GLN A 55 -13.88 -10.95 0.77
CA GLN A 55 -12.43 -11.05 0.55
C GLN A 55 -11.57 -10.31 1.59
N SER A 56 -12.15 -9.87 2.72
CA SER A 56 -11.37 -9.32 3.81
C SER A 56 -10.33 -10.36 4.27
N PRO A 57 -9.06 -9.96 4.49
CA PRO A 57 -8.03 -10.84 5.02
C PRO A 57 -8.27 -11.20 6.50
N VAL A 58 -9.25 -10.56 7.15
CA VAL A 58 -9.66 -10.91 8.51
C VAL A 58 -10.60 -12.12 8.45
N PRO A 59 -10.27 -13.21 9.19
CA PRO A 59 -11.13 -14.38 9.26
C PRO A 59 -12.56 -14.01 9.69
N PRO A 60 -13.62 -14.59 9.10
CA PRO A 60 -15.01 -14.22 9.36
C PRO A 60 -15.37 -14.14 10.86
N ALA A 61 -14.89 -15.11 11.66
CA ALA A 61 -15.12 -15.17 13.10
C ALA A 61 -14.54 -13.99 13.90
N ARG A 62 -13.60 -13.22 13.32
CA ARG A 62 -12.95 -12.08 13.98
C ARG A 62 -13.41 -10.72 13.46
N ARG A 63 -14.22 -10.67 12.38
CA ARG A 63 -14.58 -9.41 11.71
C ARG A 63 -15.36 -8.43 12.57
N SER A 64 -16.19 -8.93 13.49
CA SER A 64 -16.98 -8.09 14.40
C SER A 64 -16.17 -7.47 15.54
N VAL A 65 -14.98 -8.00 15.83
CA VAL A 65 -14.14 -7.57 16.96
C VAL A 65 -12.79 -7.00 16.53
N VAL A 66 -12.44 -7.11 15.25
CA VAL A 66 -11.20 -6.53 14.72
C VAL A 66 -11.34 -5.01 14.68
N THR A 67 -10.33 -4.33 15.19
CA THR A 67 -10.16 -2.89 15.00
C THR A 67 -8.85 -2.66 14.25
N LEU A 68 -8.90 -1.85 13.19
CA LEU A 68 -7.70 -1.42 12.49
C LEU A 68 -7.12 -0.21 13.22
N GLU A 69 -5.91 -0.35 13.73
CA GLU A 69 -5.20 0.73 14.42
C GLU A 69 -4.44 1.60 13.43
N TYR A 70 -4.54 2.91 13.62
CA TYR A 70 -3.89 3.91 12.78
C TYR A 70 -3.30 5.02 13.65
N LEU A 71 -2.19 5.60 13.19
CA LEU A 71 -1.68 6.86 13.75
C LEU A 71 -2.62 8.00 13.35
N ASP A 72 -2.70 9.04 14.18
CA ASP A 72 -3.48 10.23 13.82
C ASP A 72 -2.87 10.97 12.63
N TYR A 73 -3.74 11.69 11.90
CA TYR A 73 -3.28 12.51 10.79
C TYR A 73 -2.34 13.59 11.32
N ASN A 74 -1.13 13.65 10.75
CA ASN A 74 -0.16 14.69 11.05
C ASN A 74 0.22 15.41 9.75
N PRO A 75 -0.19 16.68 9.57
CA PRO A 75 0.13 17.43 8.35
C PRO A 75 1.63 17.64 8.16
N ALA A 76 2.44 17.63 9.23
CA ALA A 76 3.89 17.75 9.14
C ALA A 76 4.56 16.50 8.54
N LEU A 77 3.84 15.37 8.46
CA LEU A 77 4.30 14.14 7.81
C LEU A 77 3.79 14.01 6.36
N ARG A 78 3.03 14.99 5.86
CA ARG A 78 2.59 15.04 4.47
C ARG A 78 3.49 15.98 3.67
N VAL A 79 4.38 15.42 2.89
CA VAL A 79 5.34 16.16 2.07
C VAL A 79 5.23 15.75 0.60
N LEU A 80 5.69 16.63 -0.29
CA LEU A 80 5.92 16.28 -1.69
C LEU A 80 7.32 15.71 -1.83
N ALA A 81 7.46 14.77 -2.78
CA ALA A 81 8.75 14.21 -3.13
C ALA A 81 9.01 14.41 -4.62
N GLU A 82 10.24 14.75 -4.97
CA GLU A 82 10.73 14.76 -6.35
C GLU A 82 11.18 13.35 -6.73
N THR A 83 10.77 12.87 -7.90
CA THR A 83 11.18 11.56 -8.40
C THR A 83 12.43 11.69 -9.26
N GLN A 84 13.48 10.97 -8.89
CA GLN A 84 14.72 10.87 -9.66
C GLN A 84 14.87 9.45 -10.20
N VAL A 85 14.86 9.30 -11.53
CA VAL A 85 15.14 8.01 -12.19
C VAL A 85 16.61 7.64 -11.99
N VAL A 86 16.87 6.36 -11.72
CA VAL A 86 18.21 5.81 -11.52
C VAL A 86 18.47 4.65 -12.48
N GLU A 87 19.72 4.20 -12.56
CA GLU A 87 20.03 2.95 -13.25
C GLU A 87 19.30 1.79 -12.55
N GLY A 88 18.49 1.06 -13.32
CA GLY A 88 17.59 0.04 -12.81
C GLY A 88 18.34 -1.13 -12.15
N ARG A 89 17.95 -1.53 -10.95
CA ARG A 89 18.47 -2.73 -10.29
C ARG A 89 17.35 -3.72 -9.99
N HIS A 90 17.50 -4.93 -10.51
CA HIS A 90 16.58 -6.05 -10.30
C HIS A 90 16.77 -6.69 -8.91
N TYR A 91 15.66 -7.10 -8.31
CA TYR A 91 15.58 -7.83 -7.05
C TYR A 91 14.53 -8.92 -7.15
N ASP A 92 14.89 -10.13 -6.71
CA ASP A 92 13.93 -11.20 -6.50
C ASP A 92 13.52 -11.21 -5.02
N ILE A 93 12.25 -10.89 -4.74
CA ILE A 93 11.72 -10.82 -3.37
C ILE A 93 10.83 -12.03 -3.12
N THR A 94 11.26 -12.92 -2.23
CA THR A 94 10.45 -14.03 -1.73
C THR A 94 9.48 -13.53 -0.66
N THR A 95 8.19 -13.71 -0.92
CA THR A 95 7.11 -13.39 0.01
C THR A 95 6.83 -14.57 0.95
N SER A 96 6.04 -14.34 2.00
CA SER A 96 5.73 -15.33 3.03
C SER A 96 5.01 -16.61 2.55
N GLY A 97 4.63 -16.69 1.27
CA GLY A 97 3.95 -17.84 0.66
C GLY A 97 4.79 -18.62 -0.35
N ASP A 98 6.12 -18.60 -0.22
CA ASP A 98 7.09 -19.22 -1.14
C ASP A 98 7.02 -18.72 -2.60
N GLN A 99 6.29 -17.64 -2.86
CA GLN A 99 6.24 -16.96 -4.14
C GLN A 99 7.32 -15.88 -4.20
N THR A 100 8.16 -15.97 -5.23
CA THR A 100 9.16 -14.95 -5.56
C THR A 100 8.60 -14.03 -6.63
N PHE A 101 8.68 -12.72 -6.40
CA PHE A 101 8.32 -11.69 -7.35
C PHE A 101 9.56 -10.89 -7.71
N GLY A 102 9.75 -10.62 -9.01
CA GLY A 102 10.77 -9.71 -9.51
C GLY A 102 10.35 -8.27 -9.30
N PHE A 103 11.28 -7.44 -8.84
CA PHE A 103 11.10 -6.00 -8.73
C PHE A 103 12.33 -5.26 -9.25
N THR A 104 12.11 -4.18 -9.98
CA THR A 104 13.17 -3.28 -10.44
C THR A 104 13.11 -1.97 -9.67
N HIS A 105 14.14 -1.66 -8.86
CA HIS A 105 14.35 -0.31 -8.34
C HIS A 105 14.75 0.59 -9.51
N PHE A 106 13.90 1.53 -9.90
CA PHE A 106 14.11 2.37 -11.08
C PHE A 106 14.10 3.88 -10.77
N ALA A 107 13.63 4.28 -9.58
CA ALA A 107 13.59 5.68 -9.17
C ALA A 107 13.69 5.82 -7.64
N SER A 108 14.10 7.01 -7.19
CA SER A 108 14.04 7.43 -5.79
C SER A 108 13.11 8.63 -5.62
N ALA A 109 12.30 8.61 -4.56
CA ALA A 109 11.54 9.76 -4.08
C ALA A 109 12.41 10.56 -3.11
N LEU A 110 12.79 11.78 -3.48
CA LEU A 110 13.62 12.70 -2.71
C LEU A 110 12.72 13.74 -2.01
N PHE A 111 12.86 13.92 -0.70
CA PHE A 111 12.01 14.85 0.06
C PHE A 111 12.69 15.34 1.34
N ASP A 112 12.24 16.49 1.84
CA ASP A 112 12.63 17.00 3.15
C ASP A 112 11.56 16.66 4.20
N LEU A 113 11.99 16.14 5.35
CA LEU A 113 11.11 15.86 6.48
C LEU A 113 11.81 16.16 7.80
N ALA A 114 11.15 16.91 8.68
CA ALA A 114 11.69 17.30 9.98
C ALA A 114 13.11 17.92 9.90
N GLY A 115 13.35 18.76 8.89
CA GLY A 115 14.63 19.45 8.68
C GLY A 115 15.75 18.56 8.13
N ARG A 116 15.43 17.37 7.60
CA ARG A 116 16.38 16.44 7.01
C ARG A 116 15.98 16.09 5.59
N SER A 117 16.93 16.12 4.67
CA SER A 117 16.76 15.56 3.34
C SER A 117 16.87 14.04 3.40
N LEU A 118 15.84 13.38 2.87
CA LEU A 118 15.67 11.93 2.88
C LEU A 118 15.36 11.43 1.46
N SER A 119 15.57 10.13 1.26
CA SER A 119 15.16 9.45 0.04
C SER A 119 14.50 8.12 0.37
N LEU A 120 13.54 7.71 -0.47
CA LEU A 120 12.95 6.39 -0.46
C LEU A 120 12.99 5.79 -1.86
N GLU A 121 13.35 4.52 -1.95
CA GLU A 121 13.43 3.79 -3.22
C GLU A 121 12.03 3.40 -3.74
N ILE A 122 11.84 3.52 -5.05
CA ILE A 122 10.61 3.18 -5.76
C ILE A 122 10.89 1.99 -6.68
N TYR A 123 10.09 0.95 -6.51
CA TYR A 123 10.22 -0.30 -7.23
C TYR A 123 9.08 -0.47 -8.21
N TRP A 124 9.37 -1.05 -9.37
CA TRP A 124 8.39 -1.56 -10.32
C TRP A 124 8.26 -3.07 -10.15
N LEU A 125 7.03 -3.60 -10.14
CA LEU A 125 6.78 -5.05 -10.13
C LEU A 125 6.95 -5.65 -11.55
N ASP A 126 7.86 -6.60 -11.70
CA ASP A 126 8.20 -7.24 -12.99
C ASP A 126 7.25 -8.39 -13.33
N GLY A 127 5.96 -8.09 -13.40
CA GLY A 127 4.90 -9.05 -13.74
C GLY A 127 3.81 -8.44 -14.62
N TYR A 128 2.90 -9.27 -15.14
CA TYR A 128 1.84 -8.86 -16.08
C TYR A 128 1.03 -7.63 -15.63
N GLY A 129 0.78 -7.50 -14.33
CA GLY A 129 0.05 -6.36 -13.78
C GLY A 129 0.88 -5.09 -13.60
N GLY A 130 2.21 -5.18 -13.55
CA GLY A 130 3.09 -4.06 -13.22
C GLY A 130 2.78 -3.41 -11.87
N GLY A 131 3.23 -2.17 -11.68
CA GLY A 131 2.82 -1.32 -10.57
C GLY A 131 3.97 -0.89 -9.66
N LEU A 132 3.77 0.25 -9.00
CA LEU A 132 4.74 0.84 -8.08
C LEU A 132 4.59 0.23 -6.69
N LEU A 133 5.73 -0.07 -6.09
CA LEU A 133 5.86 -0.37 -4.67
C LEU A 133 6.86 0.62 -4.06
N LEU A 134 6.45 1.29 -3.00
CA LEU A 134 7.31 2.19 -2.22
C LEU A 134 7.31 1.72 -0.76
N PRO A 135 8.18 0.75 -0.42
CA PRO A 135 8.32 0.24 0.94
C PRO A 135 9.31 1.09 1.74
N PHE A 136 9.16 1.13 3.06
CA PHE A 136 10.11 1.79 3.95
C PHE A 136 10.10 1.19 5.35
N ARG A 137 11.19 1.46 6.07
CA ARG A 137 11.32 1.19 7.51
C ARG A 137 11.72 2.48 8.22
N ASP A 138 11.38 2.55 9.49
CA ASP A 138 11.70 3.67 10.35
C ASP A 138 11.81 3.19 11.82
N ALA A 139 12.03 4.13 12.74
CA ALA A 139 12.23 3.83 14.16
C ALA A 139 11.03 3.16 14.85
N THR A 140 9.84 3.18 14.25
CA THR A 140 8.63 2.48 14.75
C THR A 140 8.57 1.01 14.35
N SER A 141 9.29 0.59 13.29
CA SER A 141 9.20 -0.77 12.74
C SER A 141 9.66 -1.83 13.75
N GLY A 142 8.77 -2.77 14.07
CA GLY A 142 9.01 -3.82 15.07
C GLY A 142 8.87 -3.36 16.52
N ARG A 143 8.48 -2.09 16.74
CA ARG A 143 8.22 -1.51 18.07
C ARG A 143 6.75 -1.15 18.23
N SER A 144 6.28 -0.20 17.43
CA SER A 144 4.89 0.28 17.41
C SER A 144 4.24 0.14 16.04
N SER A 145 4.98 -0.34 15.03
CA SER A 145 4.46 -0.74 13.71
C SER A 145 5.03 -2.09 13.28
N TYR A 146 4.54 -2.62 12.16
CA TYR A 146 4.90 -3.95 11.66
C TYR A 146 6.43 -4.09 11.43
N GLY A 147 6.97 -5.25 11.82
CA GLY A 147 8.42 -5.48 11.86
C GLY A 147 9.12 -5.39 10.50
N ALA A 148 8.48 -5.90 9.44
CA ALA A 148 9.05 -5.89 8.10
C ALA A 148 9.04 -4.50 7.43
N GLY A 149 8.40 -3.50 8.06
CA GLY A 149 8.21 -2.17 7.51
C GLY A 149 6.79 -1.90 7.05
N ARG A 150 6.64 -0.80 6.32
CA ARG A 150 5.38 -0.26 5.81
C ARG A 150 5.54 0.08 4.33
N TYR A 151 4.44 0.37 3.64
CA TYR A 151 4.46 0.85 2.26
C TYR A 151 3.60 2.10 2.14
N LEU A 152 4.09 3.09 1.40
CA LEU A 152 3.32 4.30 1.03
C LEU A 152 2.48 4.04 -0.22
N LEU A 153 3.04 3.29 -1.19
CA LEU A 153 2.40 2.95 -2.46
C LEU A 153 2.47 1.44 -2.68
N ASP A 154 1.38 0.87 -3.19
CA ASP A 154 1.25 -0.50 -3.71
C ASP A 154 0.17 -0.45 -4.81
N THR A 155 0.53 0.11 -5.97
CA THR A 155 -0.45 0.54 -6.98
C THR A 155 -1.09 -0.64 -7.70
N ILE A 156 -0.43 -1.80 -7.72
CA ILE A 156 -1.00 -3.05 -8.23
C ILE A 156 -2.22 -3.53 -7.39
N LYS A 157 -2.28 -3.12 -6.12
CA LYS A 157 -3.42 -3.32 -5.21
C LYS A 157 -4.28 -2.08 -5.00
N GLY A 158 -4.01 -1.01 -5.74
CA GLY A 158 -4.77 0.24 -5.74
C GLY A 158 -4.36 1.26 -4.68
N ALA A 159 -3.32 0.99 -3.87
CA ALA A 159 -2.80 1.98 -2.93
C ALA A 159 -1.92 3.00 -3.69
N ASP A 160 -2.56 4.09 -4.10
CA ASP A 160 -1.98 5.09 -4.99
C ASP A 160 -2.37 6.51 -4.55
N LEU A 161 -1.39 7.29 -4.09
CA LEU A 161 -1.59 8.67 -3.65
C LEU A 161 -1.37 9.70 -4.79
N GLY A 162 -1.05 9.23 -6.00
CA GLY A 162 -0.88 10.03 -7.19
C GLY A 162 0.48 10.73 -7.30
N ALA A 163 0.72 11.29 -8.48
CA ALA A 163 1.87 12.12 -8.80
C ALA A 163 1.42 13.30 -9.69
N SER A 164 2.16 14.39 -9.66
CA SER A 164 1.99 15.46 -10.64
C SER A 164 2.60 15.02 -11.97
N GLY A 165 1.83 15.02 -13.05
CA GLY A 165 2.33 14.70 -14.40
C GLY A 165 2.03 13.29 -14.92
N GLY A 166 1.31 12.47 -14.15
CA GLY A 166 0.90 11.12 -14.55
C GLY A 166 1.69 10.03 -13.83
#